data_AF-A0A5T1W3B8-F1
#
_entry.id   AF-A0A5T1W3B8-F1
#
_cell.length_a   1.000
_cell.length_b   1.000
_cell.length_c   1.000
_cell.angle_alpha   90.00
_cell.angle_beta   90.00
_cell.angle_gamma   90.00
#
_symmetry.space_group_name_H-M   'P 1'
#
loop_
_entity.id
_entity.type
_entity.pdbx_description
1 polymer ?
#
loop_
_entity_poly.entity_id
_entity_poly.type
_entity_poly.pdbx_seq_one_letter_code
_entity_poly.pdbx_strand_id
1 'polypeptide(L)'
;KEGKYNLEDMYKMIDEYAKESGMIKINKETYHCKGDKYDLGCMTLFIYKYLIDSEWFTKNAKEWIWISEKEGNSDLISASKAEGEGIWE
;
A
#
# COMPACT_ATOMS: atom_id res chain seq x y z
N LYS A 1 -7.08 -10.91 -12.48
CA LYS A 1 -7.49 -12.33 -12.72
C LYS A 1 -7.20 -13.21 -11.50
N GLU A 2 -8.25 -13.77 -10.89
CA GLU A 2 -8.13 -14.74 -9.80
C GLU A 2 -7.24 -15.93 -10.20
N GLY A 3 -6.35 -16.34 -9.30
CA GLY A 3 -5.47 -17.50 -9.48
C GLY A 3 -4.16 -17.25 -10.25
N LYS A 4 -3.89 -16.02 -10.74
CA LYS A 4 -2.59 -15.70 -11.37
C LYS A 4 -1.45 -15.58 -10.36
N TYR A 5 -1.75 -15.11 -9.16
CA TYR A 5 -0.77 -14.86 -8.11
C TYR A 5 -1.16 -15.63 -6.84
N ASN A 6 -0.17 -16.23 -6.18
CA ASN A 6 -0.36 -16.88 -4.89
C ASN A 6 -0.52 -15.79 -3.81
N LEU A 7 -1.56 -15.92 -2.99
CA LEU A 7 -1.88 -14.94 -1.94
C LEU A 7 -0.76 -14.80 -0.89
N GLU A 8 -0.11 -15.90 -0.52
CA GLU A 8 1.02 -15.88 0.42
C GLU A 8 2.22 -15.13 -0.17
N ASP A 9 2.53 -15.37 -1.44
CA ASP A 9 3.60 -14.66 -2.14
C ASP A 9 3.29 -13.17 -2.26
N MET A 10 2.03 -12.80 -2.52
CA MET A 10 1.60 -11.39 -2.53
C MET A 10 1.84 -10.73 -1.16
N TYR A 11 1.39 -11.35 -0.06
CA TYR A 11 1.63 -10.79 1.28
C TYR A 11 3.12 -10.69 1.60
N LYS A 12 3.93 -11.68 1.19
CA LYS A 12 5.38 -11.63 1.36
C LYS A 12 6.01 -10.47 0.59
N MET A 13 5.58 -10.22 -0.64
CA MET A 13 6.05 -9.08 -1.42
C MET A 13 5.66 -7.73 -0.78
N ILE A 14 4.44 -7.63 -0.22
CA ILE A 14 4.02 -6.42 0.52
C ILE A 14 4.94 -6.22 1.74
N ASP A 15 5.25 -7.28 2.49
CA ASP A 15 6.16 -7.23 3.64
C ASP A 15 7.57 -6.76 3.24
N GLU A 16 8.08 -7.24 2.10
CA GLU A 16 9.37 -6.85 1.56
C GLU A 16 9.37 -5.36 1.18
N TYR A 17 8.35 -4.88 0.47
CA TYR A 17 8.20 -3.45 0.13
C TYR A 17 8.04 -2.56 1.37
N ALA A 18 7.29 -3.03 2.37
CA ALA A 18 7.15 -2.31 3.64
C ALA A 18 8.51 -2.15 4.32
N LYS A 19 9.29 -3.24 4.39
CA LYS A 19 10.65 -3.23 4.96
C LYS A 19 11.59 -2.29 4.18
N GLU A 20 11.59 -2.36 2.85
CA GLU A 20 12.43 -1.49 2.00
C GLU A 20 12.08 -0.02 2.13
N SER A 21 10.79 0.28 2.34
CA SER A 21 10.28 1.64 2.53
C SER A 21 10.46 2.15 3.96
N GLY A 22 10.92 1.31 4.89
CA GLY A 22 11.08 1.67 6.29
C GLY A 22 9.78 1.67 7.11
N MET A 23 8.70 1.10 6.57
CA MET A 23 7.43 0.88 7.27
C MET A 23 7.57 -0.25 8.30
N ILE A 24 6.78 -0.19 9.37
CA ILE A 24 6.67 -1.25 10.37
C ILE A 24 5.37 -2.01 10.12
N LYS A 25 5.45 -3.34 10.08
CA LYS A 25 4.28 -4.22 10.03
C LYS A 25 3.67 -4.34 11.42
N ILE A 26 2.38 -4.01 11.55
CA ILE A 26 1.62 -4.19 12.79
C ILE A 26 0.94 -5.55 12.83
N ASN A 27 0.29 -5.90 11.72
CA ASN A 27 -0.38 -7.18 11.52
C ASN A 27 -0.32 -7.55 10.03
N LYS A 28 -1.05 -8.59 9.61
CA LYS A 28 -1.04 -9.09 8.23
C LYS A 28 -1.35 -8.00 7.17
N GLU A 29 -2.21 -7.05 7.49
CA GLU A 29 -2.81 -6.11 6.55
C GLU A 29 -2.53 -4.63 6.91
N THR A 30 -1.94 -4.38 8.08
CA THR A 30 -1.68 -3.02 8.59
C THR A 30 -0.19 -2.75 8.74
N TYR A 31 0.25 -1.63 8.16
CA TYR A 31 1.61 -1.11 8.25
C TYR A 31 1.55 0.34 8.73
N HIS A 32 2.54 0.76 9.51
CA HIS A 32 2.61 2.12 10.05
C HIS A 32 4.03 2.68 9.98
N CYS A 33 4.12 4.01 10.04
CA CYS A 33 5.41 4.70 10.10
C CYS A 33 5.99 4.69 11.51
N LYS A 34 7.28 5.05 11.61
CA LYS A 34 8.02 5.02 12.87
C LYS A 34 7.64 6.14 13.83
N GLY A 35 6.96 7.18 13.35
CA GLY A 35 6.70 8.40 14.13
C GLY A 35 7.88 9.37 14.08
N ASP A 36 8.71 9.32 13.03
CA ASP A 36 9.88 10.18 12.87
C ASP A 36 9.75 11.14 11.68
N LYS A 37 10.75 12.03 11.53
CA LYS A 37 10.73 13.07 10.48
C LYS A 37 10.75 12.54 9.05
N TYR A 38 10.98 11.24 8.84
CA TYR A 38 11.02 10.59 7.53
C TYR A 38 9.72 9.88 7.16
N ASP A 39 8.73 9.85 8.05
CA ASP A 39 7.47 9.10 7.88
C ASP A 39 6.80 9.36 6.53
N LEU A 40 6.69 10.62 6.11
CA LEU A 40 6.07 10.95 4.82
C LEU A 40 6.82 10.32 3.64
N GLY A 41 8.16 10.33 3.68
CA GLY A 41 8.97 9.70 2.65
C GLY A 41 8.82 8.18 2.63
N CYS A 42 8.75 7.55 3.81
CA CYS A 42 8.49 6.11 3.95
C CYS A 42 7.14 5.72 3.35
N MET A 43 6.08 6.49 3.62
CA MET A 43 4.74 6.27 3.04
C MET A 43 4.76 6.44 1.52
N THR A 44 5.38 7.51 1.03
CA THR A 44 5.47 7.76 -0.42
C THR A 44 6.19 6.62 -1.14
N LEU A 45 7.28 6.11 -0.59
CA LEU A 45 7.97 4.94 -1.15
C LEU A 45 7.04 3.71 -1.16
N PHE A 46 6.42 3.40 -0.02
CA PHE A 46 5.60 2.20 0.09
C PHE A 46 4.40 2.21 -0.87
N ILE A 47 3.69 3.34 -0.93
CA ILE A 47 2.47 3.48 -1.72
C ILE A 47 2.82 3.73 -3.17
N TYR A 48 3.50 4.84 -3.46
CA TYR A 48 3.59 5.37 -4.83
C TYR A 48 4.74 4.78 -5.63
N LYS A 49 5.81 4.32 -4.98
CA LYS A 49 6.93 3.68 -5.71
C LYS A 49 6.73 2.18 -5.87
N TYR A 50 6.14 1.51 -4.88
CA TYR A 50 6.09 0.04 -4.86
C TYR A 50 4.70 -0.53 -5.17
N LEU A 51 3.66 -0.12 -4.43
CA LEU A 51 2.35 -0.78 -4.51
C LEU A 51 1.48 -0.28 -5.66
N ILE A 52 1.41 1.03 -5.89
CA ILE A 52 0.48 1.62 -6.86
C ILE A 52 0.82 1.23 -8.32
N ASP A 53 2.10 1.04 -8.62
CA ASP A 53 2.58 0.65 -9.96
C ASP A 53 2.59 -0.88 -10.15
N SER A 54 2.29 -1.65 -9.10
CA SER A 54 2.27 -3.11 -9.15
C SER A 54 0.90 -3.62 -9.61
N GLU A 55 0.77 -4.03 -10.88
CA GLU A 55 -0.49 -4.59 -11.41
C GLU A 55 -1.05 -5.75 -10.58
N TRP A 56 -0.18 -6.59 -10.02
CA TRP A 56 -0.59 -7.71 -9.18
C TRP A 56 -1.27 -7.22 -7.90
N PHE A 57 -0.92 -6.05 -7.40
CA PHE A 57 -1.53 -5.44 -6.22
C PHE A 57 -2.79 -4.68 -6.62
N THR A 58 -2.70 -3.68 -7.50
CA THR A 58 -3.82 -2.78 -7.85
C THR A 58 -5.00 -3.49 -8.50
N LYS A 59 -4.78 -4.58 -9.26
CA LYS A 59 -5.87 -5.37 -9.85
C LYS A 59 -6.50 -6.39 -8.88
N ASN A 60 -5.95 -6.55 -7.66
CA ASN A 60 -6.43 -7.53 -6.69
C ASN A 60 -6.76 -6.94 -5.30
N ALA A 61 -6.33 -5.70 -5.02
CA ALA A 61 -6.68 -4.99 -3.80
C ALA A 61 -8.20 -4.71 -3.78
N LYS A 62 -8.88 -5.24 -2.76
CA LYS A 62 -10.34 -5.04 -2.57
C LYS A 62 -10.64 -3.78 -1.76
N GLU A 63 -9.73 -3.44 -0.85
CA GLU A 63 -9.80 -2.31 0.05
C GLU A 63 -8.39 -1.85 0.34
N TRP A 64 -8.18 -0.53 0.34
CA TRP A 64 -6.91 0.07 0.73
C TRP A 64 -7.18 1.39 1.42
N ILE A 65 -6.97 1.42 2.74
CA ILE A 65 -7.31 2.58 3.57
C ILE A 65 -6.03 3.27 4.02
N TRP A 66 -5.97 4.58 3.82
CA TRP A 66 -5.03 5.44 4.53
C TRP A 66 -5.62 5.79 5.89
N ILE A 67 -4.92 5.45 6.97
CA ILE A 67 -5.36 5.73 8.34
C ILE A 67 -4.62 6.96 8.84
N SER A 68 -5.36 8.00 9.22
CA SER A 68 -4.80 9.24 9.76
C SER A 68 -5.66 9.77 10.90
N GLU A 69 -5.07 9.96 12.07
CA GLU A 69 -5.78 10.59 13.20
C GLU A 69 -6.12 12.06 12.92
N LYS A 70 -5.32 12.74 12.09
CA LYS A 70 -5.47 14.16 11.79
C LYS A 70 -6.53 14.42 10.73
N GLU A 71 -6.54 13.61 9.69
CA GLU A 71 -7.34 13.83 8.47
C GLU A 71 -8.53 12.87 8.35
N GLY A 72 -8.61 11.90 9.25
CA GLY A 72 -9.53 10.78 9.16
C GLY A 72 -9.03 9.71 8.19
N ASN A 73 -9.78 8.62 8.11
CA ASN A 73 -9.48 7.55 7.17
C ASN A 73 -9.94 7.92 5.77
N SER A 74 -9.15 7.58 4.76
CA SER A 74 -9.51 7.78 3.36
C SER A 74 -9.31 6.50 2.54
N ASP A 75 -10.15 6.33 1.52
CA ASP A 75 -10.03 5.25 0.55
C ASP A 75 -8.97 5.60 -0.50
N LEU A 76 -7.82 4.93 -0.42
CA LEU A 76 -6.70 5.13 -1.34
C LEU A 76 -7.01 4.64 -2.75
N ILE A 77 -7.86 3.63 -2.93
CA ILE A 77 -8.22 3.16 -4.28
C ILE A 77 -9.00 4.26 -4.99
N SER A 78 -10.01 4.81 -4.34
CA SER A 78 -10.84 5.88 -4.90
C SER A 78 -10.02 7.15 -5.14
N ALA A 79 -9.16 7.55 -4.20
CA ALA A 79 -8.27 8.71 -4.36
C ALA A 79 -7.29 8.52 -5.53
N SER A 80 -6.60 7.39 -5.61
CA SER A 80 -5.63 7.09 -6.67
C SER A 80 -6.28 7.09 -8.06
N LYS A 81 -7.48 6.50 -8.18
CA LYS A 81 -8.25 6.51 -9.44
C LYS A 81 -8.62 7.94 -9.88
N ALA A 82 -8.97 8.82 -8.94
CA ALA A 82 -9.31 10.21 -9.24
C ALA A 82 -8.10 11.02 -9.73
N GLU A 83 -6.90 10.73 -9.20
CA GLU A 83 -5.63 11.34 -9.59
C GLU A 83 -5.01 10.69 -10.86
N GLY A 84 -5.61 9.62 -11.38
CA GLY A 84 -5.10 8.88 -12.53
C GLY A 84 -3.84 8.07 -12.24
N GLU A 85 -3.60 7.74 -10.98
CA GLU A 85 -2.44 6.97 -10.51
C GLU A 85 -2.78 5.48 -10.42
N GLY A 86 -1.81 4.62 -10.70
CA GLY A 86 -1.93 3.17 -10.58
C GLY A 86 -2.66 2.46 -11.73
N ILE A 87 -2.55 1.12 -11.75
CA ILE A 87 -3.07 0.29 -12.84
C ILE A 87 -4.31 -0.47 -12.37
N TRP A 88 -5.47 0.13 -12.51
CA TRP A 88 -6.74 -0.44 -12.05
C TRP A 88 -7.47 -1.22 -13.15
N GLU A 89 -8.27 -2.21 -12.74
CA GLU A 89 -9.32 -2.84 -13.58
C GLU A 89 -10.67 -2.09 -13.43
#